data_AF-A0A523VCJ3-F1
#
_entry.id   AF-A0A523VCJ3-F1
#
_cell.length_a   1.000
_cell.length_b   1.000
_cell.length_c   1.000
_cell.angle_alpha   90.00
_cell.angle_beta   90.00
_cell.angle_gamma   90.00
#
_symmetry.space_group_name_H-M   'P 1'
#
loop_
_entity.id
_entity.type
_entity.pdbx_description
1 polymer ?
#
loop_
_entity_poly.entity_id
_entity_poly.type
_entity_poly.pdbx_seq_one_letter_code
_entity_poly.pdbx_strand_id
1 'polypeptide(L)' 'MVNLTIDNKKVQAEEGSTILQVARDSGIEIP' A
#
# COMPACT_ATOMS: atom_id res chain seq x y z
N MET A 1 -4.33 -4.49 -10.91
CA MET A 1 -3.46 -4.52 -9.71
C MET A 1 -2.12 -3.93 -10.08
N VAL A 2 -1.61 -3.01 -9.26
CA VAL A 2 -0.35 -2.29 -9.46
C VAL A 2 0.62 -2.64 -8.33
N ASN A 3 1.91 -2.73 -8.66
CA ASN A 3 2.95 -3.01 -7.68
C ASN A 3 3.48 -1.69 -7.10
N LEU A 4 3.45 -1.56 -5.78
CA LEU A 4 3.94 -0.41 -5.03
C LEU A 4 5.05 -0.84 -4.06
N THR A 5 5.89 0.12 -3.68
CA THR A 5 6.85 -0.07 -2.58
C THR A 5 6.57 0.96 -1.49
N ILE A 6 6.28 0.50 -0.27
CA ILE A 6 6.00 1.32 0.92
C ILE A 6 6.90 0.80 2.04
N ASP A 7 7.70 1.66 2.67
CA ASP A 7 8.67 1.26 3.72
C ASP A 7 9.55 0.05 3.34
N ASN A 8 10.09 0.07 2.12
CA ASN A 8 10.87 -1.03 1.53
C ASN A 8 10.12 -2.38 1.38
N LYS A 9 8.82 -2.44 1.68
CA LYS A 9 7.97 -3.60 1.40
C LYS A 9 7.30 -3.44 0.05
N LYS A 10 7.34 -4.51 -0.75
CA LYS A 10 6.57 -4.60 -2.00
C LYS A 10 5.15 -5.02 -1.67
N VAL A 11 4.17 -4.24 -2.12
CA VAL A 11 2.75 -4.48 -1.89
C VAL A 11 1.99 -4.38 -3.21
N GLN A 12 0.87 -5.09 -3.31
CA GLN A 12 -0.04 -5.01 -4.46
C GLN A 12 -1.25 -4.18 -4.09
N ALA A 13 -1.62 -3.26 -4.97
CA ALA A 13 -2.78 -2.40 -4.80
C ALA A 13 -3.74 -2.54 -5.97
N GLU A 14 -5.02 -2.32 -5.72
CA GLU A 14 -6.00 -2.14 -6.79
C GLU A 14 -5.91 -0.72 -7.35
N GLU A 15 -6.16 -0.58 -8.65
CA GLU A 15 -6.22 0.73 -9.29
C GLU A 15 -7.38 1.54 -8.69
N GLY A 16 -7.11 2.81 -8.38
CA GLY A 16 -8.06 3.68 -7.68
C GLY A 16 -8.01 3.63 -6.16
N SER A 17 -7.25 2.70 -5.56
CA SER A 17 -7.01 2.69 -4.11
C SER A 17 -6.08 3.83 -3.68
N THR A 18 -6.31 4.37 -2.47
CA THR A 18 -5.40 5.37 -1.89
C THR A 18 -4.18 4.70 -1.26
N ILE A 19 -3.05 5.41 -1.21
CA ILE A 19 -1.81 4.92 -0.59
C ILE A 19 -2.05 4.57 0.89
N LEU A 20 -2.83 5.39 1.61
CA LEU A 20 -3.13 5.17 3.03
C LEU A 20 -3.90 3.86 3.27
N GLN A 21 -4.87 3.56 2.40
CA GLN A 21 -5.64 2.31 2.49
C GLN A 21 -4.74 1.10 2.25
N VAL A 22 -3.95 1.13 1.17
CA VAL A 22 -3.01 0.04 0.82
C VAL A 22 -1.99 -0.19 1.93
N ALA A 23 -1.48 0.89 2.54
CA ALA A 23 -0.55 0.80 3.66
C ALA A 23 -1.19 0.08 4.87
N ARG A 24 -2.39 0.49 5.28
CA ARG A 24 -3.12 -0.14 6.40
C ARG A 24 -3.43 -1.61 6.13
N ASP A 25 -3.91 -1.94 4.94
CA ASP A 25 -4.22 -3.33 4.55
C ASP A 25 -2.96 -4.20 4.52
N SER A 26 -1.79 -3.58 4.30
CA SER A 26 -0.48 -4.24 4.34
C SER A 26 0.19 -4.22 5.72
N GLY A 27 -0.52 -3.77 6.76
CA GLY A 27 -0.01 -3.67 8.13
C GLY A 27 1.08 -2.60 8.32
N ILE A 28 1.06 -1.55 7.49
CA ILE A 28 1.95 -0.39 7.57
C ILE A 28 1.12 0.78 8.13
N GLU A 29 1.53 1.28 9.29
CA GLU A 29 0.89 2.42 9.93
C GLU A 29 1.56 3.72 9.48
N ILE A 30 0.80 4.56 8.78
CA ILE A 30 1.22 5.92 8.42
C ILE A 30 0.50 6.87 9.38
N PRO A 31 1.23 7.68 10.16
CA PRO A 31 0.65 8.68 11.07
C PRO A 31 -0.31 9.66 10.38
#